data_AF-A0A9P1DUS9-F1
#
_entry.id   AF-A0A9P1DUS9-F1
#
_cell.length_a   1.000
_cell.length_b   1.000
_cell.length_c   1.000
_cell.angle_alpha   90.00
_cell.angle_beta   90.00
_cell.angle_gamma   90.00
#
_symmetry.space_group_name_H-M   'P 1'
#
loop_
_entity.id
_entity.type
_entity.pdbx_description
1 polymer ?
#
loop_
_entity_poly.entity_id
_entity_poly.type
_entity_poly.pdbx_seq_one_letter_code
_entity_poly.pdbx_strand_id
1 'polypeptide(L)'
;ITEQTEIRGQLDFREEECVPVPLNEVEPAVEIVKRFCTGAASFGSISDEAHRAMAIAMNRIGGKSNTGEGGEDPMRFTQLEPGEFEAGAVKWDIVGGDTFRSKIKQVASGRFGVTAEYLANADELQIKLAQGAKPGEGGELPGYAWGGADLPSAAPRYVLH
;
A
#
# COMPACT_ATOMS: atom_id res chain seq x y z
N ILE A 1 9.45 19.89 18.69
CA ILE A 1 9.24 20.83 17.55
C ILE A 1 7.85 20.68 16.89
N THR A 2 6.95 19.81 17.38
CA THR A 2 5.61 19.62 16.78
C THR A 2 4.45 19.57 17.78
N GLU A 3 4.64 19.99 19.04
CA GLU A 3 3.61 19.74 20.06
C GLU A 3 2.32 20.56 19.89
N GLN A 4 2.29 21.67 19.12
CA GLN A 4 1.09 22.53 19.07
C GLN A 4 0.60 22.91 17.66
N THR A 5 0.97 22.17 16.61
CA THR A 5 0.51 22.50 15.25
C THR A 5 -0.81 21.82 14.86
N GLU A 6 -1.25 20.82 15.61
CA GLU A 6 -2.44 20.00 15.31
C GLU A 6 -3.34 19.84 16.53
N ILE A 7 -4.64 19.58 16.34
CA ILE A 7 -5.61 19.43 17.44
C ILE A 7 -5.16 18.38 18.47
N ARG A 8 -4.61 17.23 18.02
CA ARG A 8 -4.12 16.17 18.92
C ARG A 8 -2.98 16.63 19.85
N GLY A 9 -2.22 17.65 19.46
CA GLY A 9 -1.17 18.23 20.30
C GLY A 9 -1.69 19.17 21.38
N GLN A 10 -2.98 19.55 21.31
CA GLN A 10 -3.67 20.31 22.34
C GLN A 10 -4.34 19.40 23.40
N LEU A 11 -4.20 18.09 23.26
CA LEU A 11 -4.80 17.08 24.13
C LEU A 11 -3.70 16.31 24.85
N ASP A 12 -3.98 15.88 26.07
CA ASP A 12 -3.08 15.03 26.86
C ASP A 12 -3.88 13.89 27.53
N PHE A 13 -3.18 12.82 27.89
CA PHE A 13 -3.75 11.70 28.63
C PHE A 13 -3.85 12.05 30.12
N ARG A 14 -4.96 11.65 30.77
CA ARG A 14 -5.11 11.76 32.24
C ARG A 14 -4.50 10.55 32.92
N GLU A 15 -3.17 10.52 32.98
CA GLU A 15 -2.43 9.41 33.56
C GLU A 15 -2.68 9.25 35.07
N GLU A 16 -3.06 10.32 35.77
CA GLU A 16 -3.36 10.31 37.21
C GLU A 16 -4.58 9.44 37.58
N GLU A 17 -5.47 9.17 36.63
CA GLU A 17 -6.63 8.29 36.81
C GLU A 17 -6.32 6.82 36.44
N CYS A 18 -5.08 6.51 36.02
CA CYS A 18 -4.68 5.22 35.47
C CYS A 18 -3.71 4.46 36.40
N VAL A 19 -3.83 3.12 36.44
CA VAL A 19 -2.86 2.24 37.12
C VAL A 19 -1.90 1.68 36.07
N PRO A 20 -0.58 1.98 36.13
CA PRO A 20 0.38 1.45 35.18
C PRO A 20 0.45 -0.09 35.23
N VAL A 21 0.60 -0.71 34.06
CA VAL A 21 0.80 -2.15 33.94
C VAL A 21 2.23 -2.45 33.45
N PRO A 22 2.81 -3.59 33.85
CA PRO A 22 4.05 -4.10 33.27
C PRO A 22 3.97 -4.24 31.73
N LEU A 23 5.06 -3.96 31.02
CA LEU A 23 5.09 -4.02 29.55
C LEU A 23 4.74 -5.41 28.98
N ASN A 24 5.05 -6.47 29.71
CA ASN A 24 4.70 -7.84 29.31
C ASN A 24 3.20 -8.15 29.41
N GLU A 25 2.41 -7.29 30.05
CA GLU A 25 0.94 -7.36 30.03
C GLU A 25 0.34 -6.61 28.83
N VAL A 26 1.13 -5.77 28.14
CA VAL A 26 0.72 -5.09 26.92
C VAL A 26 0.71 -6.07 25.75
N GLU A 27 -0.26 -5.90 24.86
CA GLU A 27 -0.33 -6.67 23.62
C GLU A 27 1.02 -6.64 22.86
N PRO A 28 1.53 -7.78 22.38
CA PRO A 28 2.80 -7.83 21.66
C PRO A 28 2.78 -6.96 20.39
N ALA A 29 3.93 -6.35 20.06
CA ALA A 29 4.08 -5.52 18.88
C ALA A 29 3.63 -6.23 17.58
N VAL A 30 3.90 -7.54 17.47
CA VAL A 30 3.50 -8.37 16.32
C VAL A 30 1.99 -8.47 16.12
N GLU A 31 1.20 -8.29 17.17
CA GLU A 31 -0.27 -8.23 17.08
C GLU A 31 -0.73 -6.79 16.79
N ILE A 32 -0.09 -5.80 17.39
CA ILE A 32 -0.38 -4.37 17.15
C ILE A 32 -0.20 -4.01 15.67
N VAL A 33 0.92 -4.41 15.05
CA VAL A 33 1.24 -4.05 13.65
C VAL A 33 0.24 -4.59 12.63
N LYS A 34 -0.55 -5.62 12.96
CA LYS A 34 -1.62 -6.12 12.10
C LYS A 34 -2.73 -5.08 11.87
N ARG A 35 -2.84 -4.09 12.75
CA ARG A 35 -3.78 -2.97 12.63
C ARG A 35 -3.26 -1.89 11.68
N PHE A 36 -1.99 -1.93 11.28
CA PHE A 36 -1.40 -0.92 10.43
C PHE A 36 -1.65 -1.22 8.95
N CYS A 37 -1.97 -0.15 8.23
CA CYS A 37 -2.09 -0.17 6.79
C CYS A 37 -1.16 0.90 6.21
N THR A 38 -0.50 0.62 5.09
CA THR A 38 0.15 1.71 4.35
C THR A 38 -0.91 2.58 3.71
N GLY A 39 -0.61 3.87 3.53
CA GLY A 39 -1.45 4.75 2.73
C GLY A 39 -1.64 4.22 1.31
N ALA A 40 -2.74 4.61 0.69
CA ALA A 40 -3.05 4.27 -0.69
C ALA A 40 -2.29 5.21 -1.63
N ALA A 41 -1.25 4.71 -2.29
CA ALA A 41 -0.48 5.44 -3.29
C ALA A 41 -0.56 4.69 -4.61
N SER A 42 -1.03 5.35 -5.66
CA SER A 42 -1.21 4.71 -6.97
C SER A 42 0.13 4.32 -7.59
N PHE A 43 0.13 3.17 -8.28
CA PHE A 43 1.10 2.92 -9.34
C PHE A 43 1.11 4.10 -10.33
N GLY A 44 2.28 4.70 -10.58
CA GLY A 44 2.43 5.94 -11.33
C GLY A 44 2.61 7.20 -10.47
N SER A 45 2.16 7.21 -9.22
CA SER A 45 2.54 8.27 -8.25
C SER A 45 3.79 7.92 -7.43
N ILE A 46 4.07 6.63 -7.30
CA ILE A 46 5.28 6.07 -6.72
C ILE A 46 5.83 5.01 -7.68
N SER A 47 7.12 4.68 -7.52
CA SER A 47 7.75 3.65 -8.36
C SER A 47 7.19 2.25 -8.05
N ASP A 48 7.32 1.34 -9.02
CA ASP A 48 6.93 -0.06 -8.85
C ASP A 48 7.70 -0.72 -7.70
N GLU A 49 9.00 -0.43 -7.60
CA GLU A 49 9.87 -0.96 -6.57
C GLU A 49 9.43 -0.52 -5.17
N ALA A 50 9.06 0.75 -5.00
CA ALA A 50 8.52 1.25 -3.75
C ALA A 50 7.19 0.57 -3.40
N HIS A 51 6.31 0.40 -4.39
CA HIS A 51 5.01 -0.23 -4.20
C HIS A 51 5.15 -1.72 -3.81
N ARG A 52 6.06 -2.45 -4.46
CA ARG A 52 6.40 -3.84 -4.16
C ARG A 52 7.05 -4.01 -2.79
N ALA A 53 7.96 -3.10 -2.42
CA ALA A 53 8.62 -3.11 -1.12
C ALA A 53 7.61 -2.95 0.03
N MET A 54 6.65 -2.04 -0.10
CA MET A 54 5.56 -1.90 0.87
C MET A 54 4.71 -3.16 0.95
N ALA A 55 4.36 -3.77 -0.18
CA ALA A 55 3.54 -4.98 -0.19
C ALA A 55 4.23 -6.14 0.54
N ILE A 56 5.50 -6.44 0.22
CA ILE A 56 6.25 -7.49 0.91
C ILE A 56 6.38 -7.18 2.40
N ALA A 57 6.77 -5.95 2.77
CA ALA A 57 6.96 -5.59 4.16
C ALA A 57 5.66 -5.78 4.97
N MET A 58 4.54 -5.27 4.47
CA MET A 58 3.25 -5.39 5.14
C MET A 58 2.74 -6.84 5.19
N ASN A 59 2.96 -7.61 4.13
CA ASN A 59 2.59 -9.02 4.09
C ASN A 59 3.36 -9.82 5.16
N ARG A 60 4.66 -9.60 5.29
CA ARG A 60 5.53 -10.27 6.28
C ARG A 60 5.15 -9.94 7.73
N ILE A 61 4.82 -8.69 8.03
CA ILE A 61 4.45 -8.28 9.40
C ILE A 61 2.97 -8.51 9.71
N GLY A 62 2.18 -9.06 8.78
CA GLY A 62 0.75 -9.31 8.97
C GLY A 62 -0.15 -8.08 8.85
N GLY A 63 0.41 -6.90 8.55
CA GLY A 63 -0.35 -5.71 8.21
C GLY A 63 -0.91 -5.75 6.77
N LYS A 64 -1.33 -4.60 6.25
CA LYS A 64 -1.91 -4.49 4.90
C LYS A 64 -1.28 -3.36 4.09
N SER A 65 -1.04 -3.60 2.81
CA SER A 65 -0.76 -2.55 1.83
C SER A 65 -1.98 -2.30 0.93
N ASN A 66 -2.05 -1.10 0.37
CA ASN A 66 -3.14 -0.65 -0.51
C ASN A 66 -2.59 -0.25 -1.88
N THR A 67 -3.26 -0.67 -2.95
CA THR A 67 -2.87 -0.41 -4.35
C THR A 67 -2.96 1.05 -4.80
N GLY A 68 -3.75 1.85 -4.10
CA GLY A 68 -4.20 3.13 -4.66
C GLY A 68 -5.03 2.96 -5.94
N GLU A 69 -5.13 4.05 -6.71
CA GLU A 69 -6.04 4.15 -7.86
C GLU A 69 -5.55 3.48 -9.15
N GLY A 70 -4.27 3.11 -9.22
CA GLY A 70 -3.60 2.75 -10.48
C GLY A 70 -3.76 1.29 -10.92
N GLY A 71 -4.46 0.47 -10.15
CA GLY A 71 -4.52 -0.97 -10.35
C GLY A 71 -3.28 -1.70 -9.81
N GLU A 72 -3.16 -2.99 -10.14
CA GLU A 72 -2.04 -3.83 -9.74
C GLU A 72 -1.79 -4.90 -10.82
N ASP A 73 -0.52 -5.13 -11.17
CA ASP A 73 -0.10 -6.14 -12.15
C ASP A 73 -0.48 -7.56 -11.65
N PRO A 74 -1.20 -8.38 -12.45
CA PRO A 74 -1.54 -9.75 -12.08
C PRO A 74 -0.37 -10.65 -11.70
N MET A 75 0.83 -10.41 -12.24
CA MET A 75 2.04 -11.16 -11.86
C MET A 75 2.28 -11.10 -10.34
N ARG A 76 1.87 -9.99 -9.71
CA ARG A 76 2.05 -9.76 -8.27
C ARG A 76 1.17 -10.65 -7.41
N PHE A 77 0.14 -11.29 -7.95
CA PHE A 77 -0.79 -12.14 -7.20
C PHE A 77 -0.20 -13.51 -6.87
N THR A 78 0.88 -13.88 -7.55
CA THR A 78 1.54 -15.17 -7.36
C THR A 78 2.48 -15.12 -6.16
N GLN A 79 2.63 -16.26 -5.48
CA GLN A 79 3.69 -16.44 -4.50
C GLN A 79 5.04 -16.55 -5.21
N LEU A 80 6.07 -16.00 -4.57
CA LEU A 80 7.42 -15.98 -5.10
C LEU A 80 8.21 -17.18 -4.56
N GLU A 81 9.11 -17.70 -5.40
CA GLU A 81 10.07 -18.72 -4.97
C GLU A 81 11.13 -18.09 -4.06
N PRO A 82 11.53 -18.75 -2.96
CA PRO A 82 12.59 -18.26 -2.08
C PRO A 82 13.91 -18.04 -2.82
N GLY A 83 14.61 -16.96 -2.51
CA GLY A 83 15.89 -16.60 -3.12
C GLY A 83 15.96 -15.14 -3.53
N GLU A 84 16.95 -14.79 -4.33
CA GLU A 84 17.09 -13.43 -4.85
C GLU A 84 16.12 -13.19 -6.00
N PHE A 85 15.24 -12.20 -5.85
CA PHE A 85 14.44 -11.66 -6.94
C PHE A 85 14.97 -10.28 -7.31
N GLU A 86 15.15 -10.03 -8.61
CA GLU A 86 15.66 -8.76 -9.12
C GLU A 86 14.63 -8.17 -10.08
N ALA A 87 14.24 -6.91 -9.87
CA ALA A 87 13.50 -6.14 -10.85
C ALA A 87 14.06 -4.72 -10.92
N GLY A 88 14.50 -4.34 -12.13
CA GLY A 88 15.19 -3.08 -12.33
C GLY A 88 16.47 -3.01 -11.49
N ALA A 89 16.62 -1.96 -10.71
CA ALA A 89 17.78 -1.74 -9.86
C ALA A 89 17.65 -2.32 -8.44
N VAL A 90 16.54 -2.99 -8.13
CA VAL A 90 16.24 -3.47 -6.77
C VAL A 90 16.30 -4.99 -6.71
N LYS A 91 17.03 -5.49 -5.70
CA LYS A 91 17.11 -6.89 -5.32
C LYS A 91 16.35 -7.11 -4.01
N TRP A 92 15.55 -8.15 -3.97
CA TRP A 92 14.84 -8.58 -2.78
C TRP A 92 15.30 -10.00 -2.40
N ASP A 93 15.60 -10.18 -1.12
CA ASP A 93 15.74 -11.52 -0.54
C ASP A 93 14.34 -12.04 -0.23
N ILE A 94 13.83 -12.91 -1.09
CA ILE A 94 12.50 -13.51 -1.01
C ILE A 94 12.52 -14.68 -0.06
N VAL A 95 11.59 -14.68 0.90
CA VAL A 95 11.36 -15.79 1.82
C VAL A 95 10.09 -16.54 1.44
N GLY A 96 9.97 -17.79 1.88
CA GLY A 96 8.83 -18.64 1.53
C GLY A 96 7.48 -18.00 1.87
N GLY A 97 6.60 -17.95 0.87
CA GLY A 97 5.25 -17.39 0.99
C GLY A 97 5.15 -15.90 0.70
N ASP A 98 6.26 -15.22 0.39
CA ASP A 98 6.21 -13.83 -0.07
C ASP A 98 5.40 -13.67 -1.34
N THR A 99 4.74 -12.52 -1.45
CA THR A 99 4.02 -12.10 -2.64
C THR A 99 4.06 -10.57 -2.71
N PHE A 100 4.09 -10.04 -3.93
CA PHE A 100 4.00 -8.61 -4.18
C PHE A 100 2.55 -8.09 -4.15
N ARG A 101 1.55 -8.96 -3.89
CA ARG A 101 0.14 -8.60 -3.84
C ARG A 101 -0.17 -7.65 -2.70
N SER A 102 -0.84 -6.53 -2.99
CA SER A 102 -1.44 -5.70 -1.95
C SER A 102 -2.76 -6.28 -1.45
N LYS A 103 -2.95 -6.35 -0.13
CA LYS A 103 -4.17 -6.92 0.46
C LYS A 103 -5.41 -6.07 0.22
N ILE A 104 -5.26 -4.74 0.23
CA ILE A 104 -6.35 -3.80 -0.02
C ILE A 104 -6.29 -3.37 -1.49
N LYS A 105 -7.41 -3.53 -2.19
CA LYS A 105 -7.59 -3.09 -3.57
C LYS A 105 -8.54 -1.90 -3.61
N GLN A 106 -8.08 -0.79 -4.19
CA GLN A 106 -8.90 0.41 -4.28
C GLN A 106 -9.72 0.44 -5.56
N VAL A 107 -10.95 0.95 -5.47
CA VAL A 107 -11.82 1.29 -6.59
C VAL A 107 -12.18 2.77 -6.47
N ALA A 108 -11.65 3.57 -7.40
CA ALA A 108 -11.96 5.00 -7.52
C ALA A 108 -12.80 5.27 -8.78
N SER A 109 -13.18 6.53 -8.98
CA SER A 109 -14.04 6.96 -10.10
C SER A 109 -13.48 6.57 -11.48
N GLY A 110 -12.16 6.70 -11.68
CA GLY A 110 -11.50 6.35 -12.94
C GLY A 110 -11.39 4.85 -13.21
N ARG A 111 -11.54 4.00 -12.19
CA ARG A 111 -11.48 2.53 -12.26
C ARG A 111 -10.25 1.97 -13.00
N PHE A 112 -9.11 2.66 -12.94
CA PHE A 112 -7.89 2.18 -13.60
C PHE A 112 -7.46 0.83 -13.03
N GLY A 113 -7.17 -0.12 -13.93
CA GLY A 113 -6.75 -1.48 -13.59
C GLY A 113 -7.78 -2.31 -12.79
N VAL A 114 -9.03 -1.85 -12.67
CA VAL A 114 -10.09 -2.60 -11.99
C VAL A 114 -10.63 -3.69 -12.92
N THR A 115 -10.17 -4.92 -12.70
CA THR A 115 -10.62 -6.13 -13.42
C THR A 115 -11.25 -7.13 -12.45
N ALA A 116 -11.94 -8.15 -12.98
CA ALA A 116 -12.47 -9.22 -12.14
C ALA A 116 -11.37 -9.96 -11.35
N GLU A 117 -10.22 -10.21 -11.99
CA GLU A 117 -9.06 -10.84 -11.37
C GLU A 117 -8.44 -9.95 -10.26
N TYR A 118 -8.36 -8.64 -10.51
CA TYR A 118 -7.90 -7.67 -9.52
C TYR A 118 -8.78 -7.67 -8.27
N LEU A 119 -10.11 -7.67 -8.45
CA LEU A 119 -11.07 -7.71 -7.34
C LEU A 119 -11.06 -9.06 -6.61
N ALA A 120 -10.89 -10.17 -7.34
CA ALA A 120 -10.80 -11.51 -6.76
C ALA A 120 -9.54 -11.70 -5.90
N ASN A 121 -8.49 -10.91 -6.15
CA ASN A 121 -7.23 -10.93 -5.40
C ASN A 121 -7.16 -9.89 -4.27
N ALA A 122 -8.31 -9.39 -3.81
CA ALA A 122 -8.42 -8.50 -2.66
C ALA A 122 -8.79 -9.27 -1.39
N ASP A 123 -8.13 -8.95 -0.27
CA ASP A 123 -8.64 -9.31 1.05
C ASP A 123 -9.64 -8.24 1.54
N GLU A 124 -9.52 -7.01 1.03
CA GLU A 124 -10.38 -5.88 1.34
C GLU A 124 -10.53 -4.96 0.12
N LEU A 125 -11.75 -4.49 -0.13
CA LEU A 125 -12.06 -3.53 -1.19
C LEU A 125 -12.30 -2.14 -0.59
N GLN A 126 -11.54 -1.16 -1.06
CA GLN A 126 -11.70 0.24 -0.65
C GLN A 126 -12.38 1.03 -1.77
N ILE A 127 -13.62 1.44 -1.55
CA ILE A 127 -14.32 2.38 -2.43
C ILE A 127 -13.85 3.79 -2.08
N LYS A 128 -13.08 4.42 -2.98
CA LYS A 128 -12.56 5.77 -2.77
C LYS A 128 -13.58 6.80 -3.25
N LEU A 129 -14.21 7.48 -2.30
CA LEU A 129 -15.11 8.59 -2.55
C LEU A 129 -14.38 9.94 -2.66
N ALA A 130 -13.36 10.16 -1.82
CA ALA A 130 -12.61 11.41 -1.75
C ALA A 130 -11.21 11.18 -1.13
N GLN A 131 -10.35 12.20 -1.16
CA GLN A 131 -9.06 12.21 -0.45
C GLN A 131 -8.79 13.53 0.27
N GLY A 132 -8.05 13.49 1.37
CA GLY A 132 -7.78 14.67 2.20
C GLY A 132 -7.04 15.80 1.47
N ALA A 133 -6.19 15.49 0.49
CA ALA A 133 -5.46 16.49 -0.28
C ALA A 133 -6.37 17.32 -1.23
N LYS A 134 -7.44 16.70 -1.76
CA LYS A 134 -8.40 17.34 -2.65
C LYS A 134 -9.76 16.61 -2.57
N PRO A 135 -10.63 17.01 -1.62
CA PRO A 135 -11.85 16.25 -1.35
C PRO A 135 -12.93 16.40 -2.43
N GLY A 136 -12.87 17.45 -3.26
CA GLY A 136 -13.85 17.72 -4.31
C GLY A 136 -13.50 17.16 -5.69
N GLU A 137 -12.38 16.45 -5.83
CA GLU A 137 -11.80 16.09 -7.12
C GLU A 137 -11.30 14.63 -7.15
N GLY A 138 -11.17 14.06 -8.35
CA GLY A 138 -10.58 12.73 -8.56
C GLY A 138 -9.05 12.74 -8.48
N GLY A 139 -8.40 11.57 -8.55
CA GLY A 139 -6.95 11.46 -8.64
C GLY A 139 -6.37 12.21 -9.85
N GLU A 140 -5.13 12.68 -9.73
CA GLU A 140 -4.37 13.23 -10.85
C GLU A 140 -3.09 12.41 -11.03
N LEU A 141 -2.79 12.04 -12.27
CA LEU A 141 -1.53 11.46 -12.67
C LEU A 141 -1.00 12.26 -13.86
N PRO A 142 0.17 12.92 -13.74
CA PRO A 142 0.79 13.60 -14.87
C PRO A 142 1.07 12.62 -16.02
N GLY A 143 0.85 13.04 -17.27
CA GLY A 143 0.99 12.17 -18.43
C GLY A 143 2.38 11.55 -18.61
N TYR A 144 3.45 12.22 -18.16
CA TYR A 144 4.82 11.68 -18.20
C TYR A 144 5.08 10.57 -17.18
N ALA A 145 4.24 10.48 -16.14
CA ALA A 145 4.29 9.39 -15.17
C ALA A 145 3.58 8.12 -15.71
N TRP A 146 2.94 8.25 -16.88
CA TRP A 146 2.25 7.18 -17.56
C TRP A 146 3.20 6.49 -18.54
N GLY A 147 3.59 5.26 -18.21
CA GLY A 147 4.67 4.56 -18.91
C GLY A 147 6.02 5.16 -18.52
N GLY A 148 6.65 4.59 -17.48
CA GLY A 148 7.97 5.02 -17.03
C GLY A 148 8.92 5.23 -18.22
N ALA A 149 9.75 6.27 -18.13
CA ALA A 149 10.60 6.74 -19.21
C ALA A 149 11.55 5.70 -19.84
N ASP A 150 11.59 4.45 -19.35
CA ASP A 150 12.38 3.34 -19.88
C ASP A 150 11.74 1.96 -19.60
N LEU A 151 10.49 1.72 -20.01
CA LEU A 151 9.98 0.34 -20.06
C LEU A 151 10.40 -0.32 -21.39
N PRO A 152 11.11 -1.48 -21.39
CA PRO A 152 11.36 -2.23 -22.61
C PRO A 152 10.03 -2.57 -23.30
N SER A 153 10.05 -2.62 -24.63
CA SER A 153 8.90 -2.64 -25.55
C SER A 153 7.84 -3.75 -25.36
N ALA A 154 7.94 -4.56 -24.31
CA ALA A 154 7.09 -5.69 -23.98
C ALA A 154 6.14 -5.45 -22.79
N ALA A 155 6.16 -4.30 -22.11
CA ALA A 155 5.17 -4.01 -21.08
C ALA A 155 3.76 -3.82 -21.71
N PRO A 156 2.71 -4.51 -21.21
CA PRO A 156 1.37 -4.37 -21.76
C PRO A 156 0.91 -2.90 -21.64
N ARG A 157 0.65 -2.28 -22.80
CA ARG A 157 0.07 -0.95 -22.87
C ARG A 157 -1.37 -1.07 -22.39
N TYR A 158 -1.68 -0.56 -21.20
CA TYR A 158 -3.06 -0.45 -20.72
C TYR A 158 -3.79 0.64 -21.49
N VAL A 159 -4.23 0.32 -22.73
CA VAL A 159 -5.05 1.23 -23.54
C VAL A 159 -6.43 1.36 -22.88
N LEU A 160 -6.80 2.59 -22.52
CA LEU A 160 -8.19 2.95 -22.21
C LEU A 160 -9.02 2.81 -23.50
N HIS A 161 -10.03 1.95 -23.47
CA HIS A 161 -11.18 2.04 -24.37
C HIS A 161 -12.24 2.95 -23.76
#